data_AF-A0A522Q2J9-F1
#
_entry.id   AF-A0A522Q2J9-F1
#
_cell.length_a   1.000
_cell.length_b   1.000
_cell.length_c   1.000
_cell.angle_alpha   90.00
_cell.angle_beta   90.00
_cell.angle_gamma   90.00
#
_symmetry.space_group_name_H-M   'P 1'
#
loop_
_entity.id
_entity.type
_entity.pdbx_description
1 polymer ?
#
loop_
_entity_poly.entity_id
_entity_poly.type
_entity_poly.pdbx_seq_one_letter_code
_entity_poly.pdbx_strand_id
1 'polypeptide(L)'
;MLNEIKSHNYTWSRSWIKFKAPNAEGVYSILDKEGKVIHIGKGNIRQRLLNHWNRENFTDEAIWDHGPAAFCFELTDRPADREAELIRELKPICRPPSHSKFPKFW
;
A
#
# COMPACT_ATOMS: atom_id res chain seq x y z
N MET A 1 -21.84 15.30 -11.13
CA MET A 1 -21.93 13.94 -10.57
C MET A 1 -20.54 13.34 -10.57
N LEU A 2 -19.81 13.46 -9.47
CA LEU A 2 -18.53 12.77 -9.31
C LEU A 2 -18.86 11.34 -8.92
N ASN A 3 -18.62 10.41 -9.86
CA ASN A 3 -18.88 9.00 -9.68
C ASN A 3 -18.26 8.51 -8.37
N GLU A 4 -19.10 7.93 -7.50
CA GLU A 4 -18.69 7.09 -6.38
C GLU A 4 -17.84 5.92 -6.92
N ILE A 5 -16.56 6.16 -7.16
CA ILE A 5 -15.59 5.06 -7.13
C ILE A 5 -15.46 4.72 -5.65
N LYS A 6 -16.43 3.96 -5.13
CA LYS A 6 -16.21 3.20 -3.91
C LYS A 6 -15.01 2.33 -4.22
N SER A 7 -13.86 2.73 -3.70
CA SER A 7 -12.65 1.91 -3.66
C SER A 7 -13.06 0.59 -3.03
N HIS A 8 -13.26 -0.44 -3.87
CA HIS A 8 -13.67 -1.74 -3.39
C HIS A 8 -12.47 -2.33 -2.63
N ASN A 9 -12.63 -2.49 -1.33
CA ASN A 9 -11.66 -3.18 -0.51
C ASN A 9 -11.75 -4.67 -0.82
N TYR A 10 -10.66 -5.25 -1.32
CA TYR A 10 -10.53 -6.67 -1.59
C TYR A 10 -9.93 -7.37 -0.39
N THR A 11 -10.38 -8.60 -0.12
CA THR A 11 -9.85 -9.42 0.98
C THR A 11 -8.33 -9.57 0.86
N TRP A 12 -7.62 -9.41 1.98
CA TRP A 12 -6.20 -9.70 2.07
C TRP A 12 -5.97 -11.23 2.04
N SER A 13 -5.76 -11.76 0.84
CA SER A 13 -5.34 -13.15 0.64
C SER A 13 -4.51 -13.29 -0.63
N ARG A 14 -3.60 -14.27 -0.67
CA ARG A 14 -2.79 -14.54 -1.87
C ARG A 14 -3.64 -14.74 -3.14
N SER A 15 -4.74 -15.48 -3.02
CA SER A 15 -5.64 -15.76 -4.14
C SER A 15 -6.37 -14.50 -4.61
N TRP A 16 -6.85 -13.67 -3.67
CA TRP A 16 -7.50 -12.40 -4.00
C TRP A 16 -6.54 -11.38 -4.60
N ILE A 17 -5.31 -11.30 -4.11
CA ILE A 17 -4.26 -10.45 -4.69
C ILE A 17 -4.01 -10.87 -6.15
N LYS A 18 -3.81 -12.17 -6.43
CA LYS A 18 -3.59 -12.65 -7.81
C LYS A 18 -4.79 -12.38 -8.73
N PHE A 19 -6.01 -12.49 -8.21
CA PHE A 19 -7.24 -12.35 -8.99
C PHE A 19 -7.62 -10.89 -9.26
N LYS A 20 -7.51 -10.00 -8.27
CA LYS A 20 -8.02 -8.63 -8.35
C LYS A 20 -6.95 -7.57 -8.55
N ALA A 21 -5.73 -7.77 -8.03
CA ALA A 21 -4.68 -6.77 -8.21
C ALA A 21 -4.21 -6.76 -9.67
N PRO A 22 -4.16 -5.59 -10.33
CA PRO A 22 -3.67 -5.48 -11.69
C PRO A 22 -2.15 -5.65 -11.72
N ASN A 23 -1.63 -6.24 -12.80
CA ASN A 23 -0.20 -6.27 -13.08
C ASN A 23 0.20 -4.97 -13.80
N ALA A 24 0.01 -3.83 -13.15
CA ALA A 24 0.21 -2.50 -13.70
C ALA A 24 0.69 -1.53 -12.62
N GLU A 25 1.28 -0.42 -13.05
CA GLU A 25 1.74 0.66 -12.18
C GLU A 25 0.59 1.40 -11.51
N GLY A 26 0.79 1.79 -10.25
CA GLY A 26 -0.13 2.62 -9.50
C GLY A 26 0.22 2.69 -8.02
N VAL A 27 -0.79 2.95 -7.20
CA VAL A 27 -0.69 2.99 -5.73
C VAL A 27 -1.63 1.97 -5.11
N TYR A 28 -1.28 1.48 -3.93
CA TYR A 28 -2.10 0.55 -3.16
C TYR A 28 -2.09 0.89 -1.68
N SER A 29 -3.16 0.50 -1.00
CA SER A 29 -3.30 0.59 0.44
C SER A 29 -3.58 -0.79 1.03
N ILE A 30 -2.96 -1.10 2.16
CA ILE A 30 -3.26 -2.28 3.00
C ILE A 30 -4.01 -1.78 4.23
N LEU A 31 -5.12 -2.42 4.55
CA LEU A 31 -6.03 -2.01 5.63
C LEU A 31 -6.21 -3.13 6.65
N ASP A 32 -6.45 -2.76 7.89
CA ASP A 32 -6.86 -3.71 8.94
C ASP A 32 -8.36 -4.05 8.83
N LYS A 33 -8.83 -4.90 9.75
CA LYS A 33 -10.24 -5.33 9.83
C LYS A 33 -11.23 -4.19 10.12
N GLU A 34 -10.74 -3.08 10.68
CA GLU A 34 -11.53 -1.89 11.03
C GLU A 34 -11.54 -0.88 9.86
N GLY A 35 -10.84 -1.18 8.77
CA GLY A 35 -10.71 -0.31 7.61
C GLY A 35 -9.68 0.80 7.80
N LYS A 36 -8.83 0.74 8.82
CA LYS A 36 -7.75 1.71 9.02
C LYS A 36 -6.59 1.38 8.10
N VAL A 37 -5.99 2.40 7.51
CA VAL A 37 -4.85 2.25 6.60
C VAL A 37 -3.59 1.91 7.39
N ILE A 38 -3.12 0.67 7.22
CA ILE A 38 -1.86 0.19 7.79
C ILE A 38 -0.69 0.74 6.97
N HIS A 39 -0.74 0.56 5.65
CA HIS A 39 0.36 0.88 4.76
C HIS A 39 -0.14 1.42 3.43
N ILE A 40 0.65 2.31 2.84
CA ILE A 40 0.46 2.82 1.48
C ILE A 40 1.78 2.60 0.75
N GLY A 41 1.69 2.03 -0.44
CA GLY A 41 2.84 1.83 -1.30
C GLY A 41 2.51 2.10 -2.77
N LYS A 42 3.54 2.08 -3.60
CA LYS A 42 3.45 2.29 -5.05
C LYS A 42 4.26 1.28 -5.86
N GLY A 43 4.03 1.28 -7.17
CA GLY A 43 4.73 0.46 -8.15
C GLY A 43 3.77 -0.48 -8.89
N ASN A 44 4.31 -1.54 -9.49
CA ASN A 44 3.48 -2.64 -9.99
C ASN A 44 2.66 -3.27 -8.85
N ILE A 45 1.35 -3.00 -8.86
CA ILE A 45 0.46 -3.25 -7.71
C ILE A 45 0.45 -4.73 -7.32
N ARG A 46 0.22 -5.64 -8.27
CA ARG A 46 0.17 -7.07 -7.99
C ARG A 46 1.49 -7.58 -7.42
N GLN A 47 2.61 -7.22 -8.04
CA GLN A 47 3.92 -7.67 -7.60
C GLN A 47 4.19 -7.17 -6.17
N ARG A 48 3.98 -5.88 -5.90
CA ARG A 48 4.25 -5.28 -4.59
C ARG A 48 3.38 -5.88 -3.48
N LEU A 49 2.08 -6.09 -3.74
CA LEU A 49 1.19 -6.76 -2.78
C LEU A 49 1.62 -8.21 -2.51
N LEU A 50 2.08 -8.95 -3.51
CA LEU A 50 2.60 -10.30 -3.33
C LEU A 50 3.90 -10.32 -2.52
N ASN A 51 4.78 -9.34 -2.69
CA ASN A 51 5.99 -9.22 -1.87
C ASN A 51 5.63 -8.99 -0.39
N HIS A 52 4.67 -8.12 -0.09
CA HIS A 52 4.14 -7.93 1.27
C HIS A 52 3.51 -9.21 1.84
N TRP A 53 2.77 -9.94 1.02
CA TRP A 53 2.21 -11.24 1.41
C TRP A 53 3.30 -12.26 1.77
N ASN A 54 4.40 -12.27 1.00
CA ASN A 54 5.54 -13.17 1.21
C ASN A 54 6.53 -12.65 2.28
N ARG A 55 6.32 -11.46 2.85
CA ARG A 55 7.18 -10.82 3.85
C ARG A 55 8.59 -10.51 3.34
N GLU A 56 8.67 -9.99 2.11
CA GLU A 56 9.94 -9.70 1.43
C GLU A 56 10.49 -8.29 1.71
N ASN A 57 9.74 -7.41 2.38
CA ASN A 57 10.15 -6.04 2.70
C ASN A 57 10.37 -5.84 4.21
N PHE A 58 11.26 -4.90 4.55
CA PHE A 58 11.57 -4.53 5.94
C PHE A 58 10.33 -4.09 6.74
N THR A 59 9.35 -3.44 6.12
CA THR A 59 8.12 -2.97 6.78
C THR A 59 7.11 -4.09 7.05
N ASP A 60 7.33 -5.30 6.54
CA ASP A 60 6.32 -6.34 6.54
C ASP A 60 6.03 -6.88 7.93
N GLU A 61 7.03 -6.96 8.81
CA GLU A 61 6.82 -7.34 10.20
C GLU A 61 5.75 -6.46 10.87
N ALA A 62 5.92 -5.13 10.81
CA ALA A 62 4.95 -4.19 11.35
C ALA A 62 3.58 -4.27 10.64
N ILE A 63 3.55 -4.45 9.31
CA ILE A 63 2.29 -4.60 8.57
C ILE A 63 1.50 -5.81 9.09
N TRP A 64 2.17 -6.95 9.30
CA TRP A 64 1.55 -8.18 9.78
C TRP A 64 1.12 -8.09 11.24
N ASP A 65 1.86 -7.40 12.10
CA ASP A 65 1.50 -7.17 13.50
C ASP A 65 0.21 -6.35 13.65
N HIS A 66 -0.09 -5.48 12.67
CA HIS A 66 -1.35 -4.72 12.63
C HIS A 66 -2.54 -5.48 12.02
N GLY A 67 -2.37 -6.75 11.63
CA GLY A 67 -3.47 -7.61 11.20
C GLY A 67 -4.12 -7.19 9.87
N PRO A 68 -3.41 -7.31 8.73
CA PRO A 68 -3.93 -6.92 7.43
C PRO A 68 -5.15 -7.76 7.04
N ALA A 69 -6.23 -7.10 6.67
CA ALA A 69 -7.51 -7.73 6.36
C ALA A 69 -8.01 -7.41 4.95
N ALA A 70 -7.61 -6.26 4.39
CA ALA A 70 -7.99 -5.87 3.04
C ALA A 70 -6.89 -5.09 2.31
N PHE A 71 -7.05 -4.97 0.99
CA PHE A 71 -6.28 -4.07 0.16
C PHE A 71 -7.16 -3.34 -0.86
N CYS A 72 -6.74 -2.16 -1.28
CA CYS A 72 -7.30 -1.44 -2.42
C CYS A 72 -6.20 -0.79 -3.25
N PHE A 73 -6.54 -0.30 -4.44
CA PHE A 73 -5.55 0.26 -5.37
C PHE A 73 -6.15 1.31 -6.29
N GLU A 74 -5.28 2.16 -6.82
CA GLU A 74 -5.59 3.18 -7.82
C GLU A 74 -4.50 3.11 -8.91
N LEU A 75 -4.94 2.91 -10.17
CA LEU A 75 -4.04 3.02 -11.32
C LEU A 75 -3.74 4.49 -11.60
N THR A 76 -2.47 4.82 -11.79
CA THR A 76 -2.05 6.20 -12.02
C THR A 76 -0.72 6.24 -12.78
N ASP A 77 -0.53 7.28 -13.59
CA ASP A 77 0.71 7.61 -14.29
C ASP A 77 1.70 8.41 -13.40
N ARG A 78 1.23 8.90 -12.24
CA ARG A 78 2.03 9.63 -11.24
C ARG A 78 2.03 8.95 -9.87
N PRO A 79 2.49 7.69 -9.78
CA PRO A 79 2.41 6.90 -8.54
C PRO A 79 3.19 7.52 -7.37
N ALA A 80 4.28 8.24 -7.64
CA ALA A 80 5.07 8.87 -6.58
C ALA A 80 4.37 10.05 -5.92
N ASP A 81 3.79 10.94 -6.73
CA ASP A 81 3.04 12.10 -6.22
C ASP A 81 1.79 11.61 -5.48
N ARG A 82 1.08 10.64 -6.07
CA ARG A 82 -0.16 10.11 -5.50
C ARG A 82 0.05 9.40 -4.16
N GLU A 83 1.12 8.62 -4.04
CA GLU A 83 1.51 8.00 -2.77
C GLU A 83 1.77 9.07 -1.69
N ALA A 84 2.49 10.14 -2.04
CA ALA A 84 2.81 11.22 -1.09
C ALA A 84 1.56 11.96 -0.60
N GLU A 85 0.60 12.22 -1.50
CA GLU A 85 -0.71 12.77 -1.16
C GLU A 85 -1.45 11.88 -0.16
N LEU A 86 -1.58 10.59 -0.48
CA LEU A 86 -2.31 9.62 0.36
C LEU A 86 -1.63 9.43 1.72
N ILE A 87 -0.29 9.39 1.78
CA ILE A 87 0.44 9.33 3.06
C ILE A 87 0.15 10.56 3.92
N ARG A 88 0.11 11.75 3.32
CA ARG A 88 -0.19 13.01 4.02
C ARG A 88 -1.62 13.05 4.55
N GLU A 89 -2.58 12.61 3.73
CA GLU A 89 -4.00 12.62 4.03
C GLU A 89 -4.40 11.55 5.05
N LEU A 90 -3.96 10.31 4.83
CA LEU A 90 -4.44 9.13 5.54
C LEU A 90 -3.54 8.71 6.71
N LYS A 91 -2.30 9.23 6.78
CA LYS A 91 -1.33 9.02 7.87
C LYS A 91 -1.22 7.52 8.24
N PRO A 92 -0.75 6.66 7.32
CA PRO A 92 -0.65 5.22 7.55
C PRO A 92 0.19 4.90 8.77
N ILE A 93 -0.17 3.80 9.45
CA ILE A 93 0.48 3.32 10.67
C ILE A 93 1.94 2.93 10.38
N CYS A 94 2.13 2.09 9.38
CA CYS A 94 3.42 1.60 8.90
C CYS A 94 3.88 2.46 7.72
N ARG A 95 4.73 3.44 8.01
CA ARG A 95 5.37 4.24 6.96
C ARG A 95 6.63 3.52 6.49
N PRO A 96 6.90 3.50 5.17
CA PRO A 96 8.23 3.15 4.71
C PRO A 96 9.24 4.11 5.36
N PRO A 97 10.45 3.63 5.70
CA PRO A 97 11.48 4.52 6.21
C PRO A 97 11.64 5.66 5.22
N SER A 98 11.46 6.90 5.69
CA SER A 98 11.92 8.06 4.94
C SER A 98 13.40 7.80 4.67
N HIS A 99 13.87 7.97 3.43
CA HIS A 99 15.29 8.18 3.20
C HIS A 99 15.69 9.47 3.90
N SER A 100 15.82 9.41 5.22
CA SER A 100 16.42 10.40 6.07
C SER A 100 17.83 10.54 5.52
N LYS A 101 18.09 11.69 4.89
CA LYS A 101 19.44 12.11 4.50
C LYS A 101 20.38 11.74 5.64
N PHE A 102 21.21 10.72 5.45
CA PHE A 102 22.32 10.49 6.36
C PHE A 102 23.09 11.80 6.45
N PRO A 103 23.32 12.36 7.65
CA PRO A 103 24.26 13.46 7.75
C PRO A 103 25.60 12.93 7.28
N LYS A 104 26.17 13.53 6.23
CA LYS A 104 27.57 13.31 5.88
C LYS A 104 28.39 13.89 7.02
N PHE A 105 28.88 13.03 7.91
CA PHE A 105 29.97 13.42 8.81
C PHE A 105 31.24 13.52 7.96
N TRP A 106 31.76 14.74 7.82
CA TRP A 106 33.12 15.06 7.39
C TRP A 106 33.88 15.52 8.63
#